data_AF-A0AAD2CR72-F1
#
_entry.id   AF-A0AAD2CR72-F1
#
_cell.length_a   1.000
_cell.length_b   1.000
_cell.length_c   1.000
_cell.angle_alpha   90.00
_cell.angle_beta   90.00
_cell.angle_gamma   90.00
#
_symmetry.space_group_name_H-M   'P 1'
#
loop_
_entity.id
_entity.type
_entity.pdbx_description
1 polymer ?
#
loop_
_entity_poly.entity_id
_entity_poly.type
_entity_poly.pdbx_seq_one_letter_code
_entity_poly.pdbx_strand_id
1 'polypeptide(L)'
;MPPSMPSICHCGDWSMEHVFDAYFKMLSTGDQYLGQILAGKDPNLASFKVLPPHWNVENPLQDLRICTALLKNFWKILEDHGEHGEGSYDPTGLLLCCLACMVWHSKEILDVINSNPSHKLSMVPLFQPDSNLEELRALVSTDPTPGVMTTVTGIPPHIEVACQLKNMRKDLLDLIKATEKNKKDRKAAEKEFREQITNAVQESIEQENVNNGNV
;
A
#
# COMPACT_ATOMS: atom_id res chain seq x y z
N MET A 1 -27.85 9.59 19.53
CA MET A 1 -27.53 11.00 19.23
C MET A 1 -26.02 11.17 19.11
N PRO A 2 -25.50 11.87 18.09
CA PRO A 2 -24.08 12.21 18.04
C PRO A 2 -23.69 13.09 19.24
N PRO A 3 -22.43 13.04 19.70
CA PRO A 3 -21.97 13.86 20.82
C PRO A 3 -22.18 15.34 20.53
N SER A 4 -22.52 16.10 21.57
CA SER A 4 -22.72 17.55 21.42
C SER A 4 -21.42 18.23 21.01
N MET A 5 -21.54 19.32 20.25
CA MET A 5 -20.35 20.05 19.78
C MET A 5 -19.37 20.47 20.90
N PRO A 6 -19.85 20.96 22.06
CA PRO A 6 -18.97 21.25 23.19
C PRO A 6 -18.21 20.02 23.69
N SER A 7 -18.83 18.84 23.67
CA SER A 7 -18.19 17.58 24.08
C SER A 7 -17.06 17.18 23.13
N ILE A 8 -17.25 17.34 21.81
CA ILE A 8 -16.22 17.05 20.81
C ILE A 8 -15.04 18.01 20.95
N CYS A 9 -15.32 19.31 21.08
CA CYS A 9 -14.28 20.33 21.24
C CYS A 9 -13.49 20.11 22.52
N HIS A 10 -14.15 19.71 23.61
CA HIS A 10 -13.47 19.42 24.87
C HIS A 10 -12.54 18.19 24.79
N CYS A 11 -12.94 17.12 24.09
CA CYS A 11 -12.06 15.97 23.87
C CYS A 11 -10.80 16.32 23.07
N GLY A 12 -10.89 17.30 22.16
CA GLY A 12 -9.76 17.79 21.39
C GLY A 12 -8.96 18.92 22.06
N ASP A 13 -9.41 19.42 23.21
CA ASP A 13 -8.93 20.66 23.84
C ASP A 13 -8.99 21.86 22.87
N TRP A 14 -10.02 21.89 22.03
CA TRP A 14 -10.21 22.87 20.96
C TRP A 14 -11.08 24.04 21.43
N SER A 15 -10.69 25.26 21.04
CA SER A 15 -11.57 26.40 21.19
C SER A 15 -12.76 26.30 20.22
N MET A 16 -13.96 26.52 20.74
CA MET A 16 -15.22 26.38 20.00
C MET A 16 -15.38 27.36 18.83
N GLU A 17 -14.52 28.39 18.77
CA GLU A 17 -14.59 29.46 17.78
C GLU A 17 -13.57 29.23 16.66
N HIS A 18 -12.28 29.44 16.92
CA HIS A 18 -11.27 29.50 15.85
C HIS A 18 -10.79 28.13 15.37
N VAL A 19 -10.56 27.18 16.29
CA VAL A 19 -10.08 25.83 15.95
C VAL A 19 -11.23 25.04 15.33
N PHE A 20 -12.42 25.14 15.93
CA PHE A 20 -13.60 24.46 15.40
C PHE A 20 -14.02 24.99 14.02
N ASP A 21 -14.06 26.31 13.82
CA ASP A 21 -14.44 26.86 12.51
C ASP A 21 -13.40 26.50 11.43
N ALA A 22 -12.10 26.55 11.73
CA ALA A 22 -11.03 26.20 10.79
C ALA A 22 -11.03 24.71 10.42
N TYR A 23 -11.27 23.80 11.37
CA TYR A 23 -11.12 22.36 11.15
C TYR A 23 -12.42 21.61 10.87
N PHE A 24 -13.58 22.15 11.25
CA PHE A 24 -14.87 21.45 11.15
C PHE A 24 -15.88 22.14 10.23
N LYS A 25 -15.81 23.48 10.06
CA LYS A 25 -16.76 24.24 9.24
C LYS A 25 -16.20 24.88 7.97
N MET A 26 -14.91 25.22 7.90
CA MET A 26 -14.32 26.00 6.78
C MET A 26 -13.53 25.20 5.74
N LEU A 27 -13.45 23.88 5.87
CA LEU A 27 -13.00 23.03 4.77
C LEU A 27 -14.24 22.26 4.31
N SER A 28 -14.55 22.33 3.01
CA SER A 28 -15.62 21.55 2.40
C SER A 28 -15.60 20.14 2.98
N THR A 29 -16.72 19.69 3.52
CA THR A 29 -16.95 18.40 4.19
C THR A 29 -15.96 17.32 3.71
N GLY A 30 -14.98 16.95 4.54
CA GLY A 30 -14.07 15.83 4.21
C GLY A 30 -12.63 16.16 3.85
N ASP A 31 -12.11 17.34 4.26
CA ASP A 31 -10.67 17.48 4.50
C ASP A 31 -10.23 16.40 5.51
N GLN A 32 -9.57 15.36 5.02
CA GLN A 32 -8.90 14.37 5.85
C GLN A 32 -7.42 14.72 6.01
N TYR A 33 -7.00 15.96 5.73
CA TYR A 33 -5.59 16.34 5.75
C TYR A 33 -5.06 16.26 7.19
N LEU A 34 -5.71 16.98 8.11
CA LEU A 34 -5.34 16.94 9.52
C LEU A 34 -5.55 15.54 10.09
N GLY A 35 -6.65 14.87 9.75
CA GLY A 35 -6.94 13.50 10.21
C GLY A 35 -5.82 12.52 9.84
N GLN A 36 -5.27 12.62 8.64
CA GLN A 36 -4.14 11.81 8.18
C GLN A 36 -2.84 12.14 8.93
N ILE A 37 -2.56 13.43 9.19
CA ILE A 37 -1.40 13.85 9.98
C ILE A 37 -1.49 13.33 11.41
N LEU A 38 -2.66 13.47 12.05
CA LEU A 38 -2.89 12.99 13.41
C LEU A 38 -2.82 11.46 13.50
N ALA A 39 -3.16 10.75 12.43
CA ALA A 39 -2.95 9.30 12.28
C ALA A 39 -1.48 8.92 11.99
N GLY A 40 -0.56 9.89 11.98
CA GLY A 40 0.88 9.68 11.82
C GLY A 40 1.36 9.62 10.37
N LYS A 41 0.55 9.97 9.37
CA LYS A 41 1.04 10.09 7.99
C LYS A 41 1.93 11.33 7.86
N ASP A 42 3.13 11.15 7.31
CA ASP A 42 4.04 12.26 7.03
C ASP A 42 3.52 13.07 5.83
N PRO A 43 3.19 14.37 6.03
CA PRO A 43 2.66 15.23 4.98
C PRO A 43 3.67 15.56 3.88
N ASN A 44 4.93 15.11 3.96
CA ASN A 44 5.95 15.36 2.95
C ASN A 44 6.23 14.12 2.07
N LEU A 45 5.66 12.96 2.39
CA LEU A 45 5.89 11.74 1.64
C LEU A 45 4.79 11.52 0.60
N ALA A 46 5.18 11.03 -0.58
CA ALA A 46 4.23 10.62 -1.62
C ALA A 46 3.20 9.58 -1.14
N SER A 47 3.52 8.81 -0.08
CA SER A 47 2.59 7.86 0.55
C SER A 47 1.38 8.53 1.22
N PHE A 48 1.40 9.86 1.41
CA PHE A 48 0.27 10.60 1.93
C PHE A 48 -0.98 10.44 1.04
N LYS A 49 -0.79 10.33 -0.29
CA LYS A 49 -1.85 10.12 -1.29
C LYS A 49 -2.33 8.67 -1.42
N VAL A 50 -1.90 7.74 -0.58
CA VAL A 50 -2.39 6.35 -0.64
C VAL A 50 -3.80 6.27 -0.03
N LEU A 51 -4.74 5.69 -0.78
CA LEU A 51 -6.10 5.44 -0.27
C LEU A 51 -6.04 4.47 0.92
N PRO A 52 -6.97 4.61 1.89
CA PRO A 52 -7.09 3.60 2.92
C PRO A 52 -7.42 2.23 2.29
N PRO A 53 -7.06 1.12 2.96
CA PRO A 53 -7.51 -0.20 2.55
C PRO A 53 -9.02 -0.25 2.41
N HIS A 54 -9.49 -0.66 1.24
CA HIS A 54 -10.91 -0.78 0.91
C HIS A 54 -11.16 -2.03 0.07
N TRP A 55 -12.42 -2.49 0.10
CA TRP A 55 -12.84 -3.61 -0.73
C TRP A 55 -12.83 -3.21 -2.20
N ASN A 56 -12.33 -4.08 -3.08
CA ASN A 56 -12.32 -3.84 -4.52
C ASN A 56 -13.62 -4.30 -5.22
N VAL A 57 -14.70 -4.45 -4.45
CA VAL A 57 -16.04 -4.86 -4.91
C VAL A 57 -17.06 -3.78 -4.56
N GLU A 58 -18.00 -3.49 -5.46
CA GLU A 58 -19.01 -2.43 -5.28
C GLU A 58 -19.95 -2.69 -4.10
N ASN A 59 -20.34 -3.94 -3.87
CA ASN A 59 -21.22 -4.31 -2.76
C ASN A 59 -20.59 -5.41 -1.89
N PRO A 60 -19.75 -5.02 -0.90
CA PRO A 60 -19.05 -5.98 -0.04
C PRO A 60 -19.98 -6.90 0.74
N LEU A 61 -21.20 -6.47 1.06
CA LEU A 61 -22.17 -7.28 1.82
C LEU A 61 -22.78 -8.42 0.98
N GLN A 62 -22.76 -8.31 -0.35
CA GLN A 62 -23.20 -9.39 -1.24
C GLN A 62 -22.10 -10.44 -1.50
N ASP A 63 -20.84 -10.12 -1.20
CA ASP A 63 -19.76 -11.10 -1.29
C ASP A 63 -19.78 -12.02 -0.06
N LEU A 64 -20.07 -13.31 -0.29
CA LEU A 64 -20.18 -14.30 0.78
C LEU A 64 -18.91 -14.40 1.63
N ARG A 65 -17.72 -14.21 1.04
CA ARG A 65 -16.43 -14.32 1.75
C ARG A 65 -16.29 -13.17 2.73
N ILE A 66 -16.61 -11.95 2.30
CA ILE A 66 -16.54 -10.73 3.10
C ILE A 66 -17.62 -10.78 4.19
N CYS A 67 -18.85 -11.10 3.82
CA CYS A 67 -19.98 -11.19 4.77
C CYS A 67 -19.73 -12.23 5.86
N THR A 68 -19.21 -13.42 5.48
CA THR A 68 -18.84 -14.45 6.46
C THR A 68 -17.74 -13.97 7.40
N ALA A 69 -16.71 -13.30 6.89
CA ALA A 69 -15.63 -12.78 7.71
C ALA A 69 -16.08 -11.65 8.64
N LEU A 70 -16.95 -10.77 8.16
CA LEU A 70 -17.57 -9.70 8.94
C LEU A 70 -18.36 -10.27 10.12
N LEU A 71 -19.24 -11.24 9.86
CA LEU A 71 -20.01 -11.92 10.91
C LEU A 71 -19.08 -12.65 11.88
N LYS A 72 -18.13 -13.47 11.40
CA LYS A 72 -17.22 -14.20 12.29
C LYS A 72 -16.48 -13.29 13.27
N ASN A 73 -16.03 -12.12 12.84
CA ASN A 73 -15.21 -11.23 13.66
C ASN A 73 -16.03 -10.25 14.51
N PHE A 74 -17.24 -9.87 14.07
CA PHE A 74 -17.99 -8.77 14.69
C PHE A 74 -19.45 -9.12 14.99
N TRP A 75 -19.85 -10.40 14.93
CA TRP A 75 -21.25 -10.81 15.09
C TRP A 75 -21.94 -10.19 16.30
N LYS A 76 -21.27 -10.11 17.46
CA LYS A 76 -21.90 -9.60 18.67
C LYS A 76 -22.25 -8.12 18.57
N ILE A 77 -21.36 -7.33 17.96
CA ILE A 77 -21.60 -5.90 17.70
C ILE A 77 -22.75 -5.74 16.70
N LEU A 78 -22.79 -6.57 15.66
CA LEU A 78 -23.85 -6.54 14.64
C LEU A 78 -25.20 -7.03 15.17
N GLU A 79 -25.20 -7.99 16.09
CA GLU A 79 -26.41 -8.45 16.79
C GLU A 79 -27.00 -7.33 17.67
N ASP A 80 -26.14 -6.66 18.43
CA ASP A 80 -26.60 -5.64 19.38
C ASP A 80 -26.95 -4.30 18.68
N HIS A 81 -26.29 -3.96 17.57
CA HIS A 81 -26.32 -2.62 16.97
C HIS A 81 -26.47 -2.55 15.44
N GLY A 82 -26.53 -3.68 14.73
CA GLY A 82 -26.72 -3.69 13.27
C GLY A 82 -28.11 -3.22 12.85
N GLU A 83 -28.45 -3.41 11.56
CA GLU A 83 -29.74 -2.99 10.97
C GLU A 83 -30.99 -3.44 11.78
N HIS A 84 -30.88 -4.54 12.53
CA HIS A 84 -31.95 -5.12 13.34
C HIS A 84 -31.74 -4.99 14.86
N GLY A 85 -30.69 -4.29 15.30
CA GLY A 85 -30.34 -4.13 16.71
C GLY A 85 -31.11 -2.99 17.41
N GLU A 86 -30.99 -2.91 18.74
CA GLU A 86 -31.63 -1.85 19.55
C GLU A 86 -30.89 -0.49 19.46
N GLY A 87 -29.78 -0.44 18.71
CA GLY A 87 -28.92 0.74 18.58
C GLY A 87 -29.47 1.85 17.69
N SER A 88 -29.11 3.10 17.99
CA SER A 88 -29.46 4.29 17.20
C SER A 88 -28.62 4.46 15.92
N TYR A 89 -27.63 3.59 15.67
CA TYR A 89 -26.64 3.70 14.59
C TYR A 89 -26.18 2.31 14.17
N ASP A 90 -26.21 2.05 12.86
CA ASP A 90 -25.71 0.81 12.26
C ASP A 90 -24.18 0.89 12.01
N PRO A 91 -23.36 0.11 12.74
CA PRO A 91 -21.91 0.13 12.61
C PRO A 91 -21.40 -0.68 11.40
N THR A 92 -22.27 -1.34 10.63
CA THR A 92 -21.88 -2.27 9.56
C THR A 92 -20.87 -1.66 8.59
N GLY A 93 -21.10 -0.43 8.12
CA GLY A 93 -20.18 0.26 7.21
C GLY A 93 -18.80 0.51 7.83
N LEU A 94 -18.75 0.89 9.10
CA LEU A 94 -17.49 1.12 9.83
C LEU A 94 -16.73 -0.20 10.02
N LEU A 95 -17.44 -1.26 10.40
CA LEU A 95 -16.86 -2.59 10.61
C LEU A 95 -16.32 -3.18 9.31
N LEU A 96 -16.95 -2.91 8.16
CA LEU A 96 -16.42 -3.26 6.84
C LEU A 96 -15.09 -2.56 6.55
N CYS A 97 -14.96 -1.27 6.88
CA CYS A 97 -13.68 -0.56 6.74
C CYS A 97 -12.62 -1.12 7.69
N CYS A 98 -12.96 -1.40 8.94
CA CYS A 98 -12.06 -2.03 9.91
C CYS A 98 -11.58 -3.40 9.42
N LEU A 99 -12.48 -4.23 8.89
CA LEU A 99 -12.14 -5.55 8.36
C LEU A 99 -11.19 -5.44 7.17
N ALA A 100 -11.42 -4.51 6.23
CA ALA A 100 -10.51 -4.28 5.10
C ALA A 100 -9.10 -3.91 5.58
N CYS A 101 -8.99 -3.01 6.57
CA CYS A 101 -7.72 -2.65 7.19
C CYS A 101 -7.02 -3.84 7.86
N MET A 102 -7.76 -4.66 8.61
CA MET A 102 -7.21 -5.86 9.26
C MET A 102 -6.69 -6.88 8.25
N VAL A 103 -7.42 -7.08 7.14
CA VAL A 103 -7.01 -7.98 6.05
C VAL A 103 -5.77 -7.45 5.34
N TRP A 104 -5.72 -6.16 5.03
CA TRP A 104 -4.58 -5.54 4.34
C TRP A 104 -3.29 -5.62 5.16
N HIS A 105 -3.37 -5.34 6.46
CA HIS A 105 -2.24 -5.40 7.39
C HIS A 105 -2.05 -6.78 8.04
N SER A 106 -2.71 -7.82 7.53
CA SER A 106 -2.72 -9.14 8.15
C SER A 106 -1.32 -9.74 8.27
N LYS A 107 -0.41 -9.48 7.33
CA LYS A 107 0.96 -9.98 7.36
C LYS A 107 1.72 -9.44 8.58
N GLU A 108 1.71 -8.12 8.78
CA GLU A 108 2.38 -7.48 9.91
C GLU A 108 1.73 -7.89 11.24
N ILE A 109 0.40 -8.04 11.26
CA ILE A 109 -0.32 -8.52 12.45
C ILE A 109 0.06 -9.96 12.78
N LEU A 110 0.15 -10.85 11.79
CA LEU A 110 0.58 -12.23 11.95
C LEU A 110 2.03 -12.30 12.41
N ASP A 111 2.92 -11.44 11.92
CA ASP A 111 4.31 -11.36 12.40
C ASP A 111 4.37 -11.00 13.89
N VAL A 112 3.50 -10.09 14.37
CA VAL A 112 3.35 -9.76 15.80
C VAL A 112 2.81 -10.95 16.60
N ILE A 113 1.78 -11.64 16.09
CA ILE A 113 1.20 -12.84 16.73
C ILE A 113 2.25 -13.96 16.84
N ASN A 114 3.01 -14.21 15.77
CA ASN A 114 4.06 -15.22 15.75
C ASN A 114 5.20 -14.88 16.71
N SER A 115 5.52 -13.60 16.85
CA SER A 115 6.54 -13.11 17.79
C SER A 115 6.05 -13.15 19.25
N ASN A 116 4.74 -13.04 19.48
CA ASN A 116 4.12 -13.13 20.80
C ASN A 116 2.80 -13.93 20.74
N PRO A 117 2.86 -15.28 20.85
CA PRO A 117 1.66 -16.13 20.73
C PRO A 117 0.58 -15.86 21.80
N SER A 118 0.97 -15.28 22.95
CA SER A 118 0.05 -14.90 24.03
C SER A 118 -0.73 -13.60 23.75
N HIS A 119 -0.40 -12.89 22.66
CA HIS A 119 -1.06 -11.65 22.30
C HIS A 119 -2.53 -11.90 21.94
N LYS A 120 -3.45 -11.08 22.45
CA LYS A 120 -4.91 -11.27 22.25
C LYS A 120 -5.37 -11.27 20.78
N LEU A 121 -4.55 -10.73 19.86
CA LEU A 121 -4.83 -10.83 18.42
C LEU A 121 -4.81 -12.27 17.91
N SER A 122 -4.12 -13.18 18.60
CA SER A 122 -4.15 -14.62 18.30
C SER A 122 -5.52 -15.26 18.58
N MET A 123 -6.47 -14.55 19.19
CA MET A 123 -7.85 -15.03 19.39
C MET A 123 -8.83 -14.48 18.35
N VAL A 124 -8.39 -13.56 17.49
CA VAL A 124 -9.25 -12.96 16.46
C VAL A 124 -9.53 -14.02 15.39
N PRO A 125 -10.81 -14.29 15.04
CA PRO A 125 -11.19 -15.30 14.06
C PRO A 125 -10.51 -15.13 12.69
N LEU A 126 -10.30 -13.88 12.25
CA LEU A 126 -9.63 -13.57 10.99
C LEU A 126 -8.20 -14.13 10.87
N PHE A 127 -7.49 -14.28 11.98
CA PHE A 127 -6.08 -14.71 11.99
C PHE A 127 -5.91 -16.19 12.35
N GLN A 128 -7.01 -16.93 12.48
CA GLN A 128 -6.95 -18.37 12.72
C GLN A 128 -6.63 -19.14 11.43
N PRO A 129 -6.04 -20.34 11.52
CA PRO A 129 -5.70 -21.16 10.36
C PRO A 129 -6.89 -21.54 9.46
N ASP A 130 -8.11 -21.57 10.00
CA ASP A 130 -9.36 -21.91 9.29
C ASP A 130 -10.03 -20.68 8.63
N SER A 131 -9.37 -19.52 8.66
CA SER A 131 -9.85 -18.31 8.01
C SER A 131 -9.66 -18.35 6.50
N ASN A 132 -10.51 -17.63 5.77
CA ASN A 132 -10.41 -17.39 4.33
C ASN A 132 -9.50 -16.18 4.00
N LEU A 133 -8.46 -15.94 4.80
CA LEU A 133 -7.67 -14.71 4.77
C LEU A 133 -7.03 -14.42 3.41
N GLU A 134 -6.42 -15.42 2.76
CA GLU A 134 -5.78 -15.22 1.46
C GLU A 134 -6.78 -14.85 0.34
N GLU A 135 -8.00 -15.40 0.39
CA GLU A 135 -9.06 -15.01 -0.52
C GLU A 135 -9.51 -13.57 -0.26
N LEU A 136 -9.64 -13.18 1.02
CA LEU A 136 -10.00 -11.81 1.40
C LEU A 136 -8.93 -10.80 0.99
N ARG A 137 -7.64 -11.16 1.10
CA ARG A 137 -6.52 -10.29 0.69
C ARG A 137 -6.59 -9.93 -0.79
N ALA A 138 -7.03 -10.85 -1.65
CA ALA A 138 -7.25 -10.58 -3.06
C ALA A 138 -8.40 -9.58 -3.33
N LEU A 139 -9.26 -9.34 -2.33
CA LEU A 139 -10.40 -8.42 -2.41
C LEU A 139 -10.13 -7.05 -1.79
N VAL A 140 -8.94 -6.81 -1.24
CA VAL A 140 -8.60 -5.52 -0.62
C VAL A 140 -7.56 -4.80 -1.46
N SER A 141 -7.77 -3.50 -1.64
CA SER A 141 -6.92 -2.62 -2.43
C SER A 141 -6.64 -1.31 -1.71
N THR A 142 -5.52 -0.68 -2.06
CA THR A 142 -5.24 0.74 -1.79
C THR A 142 -5.15 1.55 -3.08
N ASP A 143 -5.39 0.92 -4.23
CA ASP A 143 -5.44 1.56 -5.53
C ASP A 143 -6.85 2.07 -5.83
N PRO A 144 -6.99 3.11 -6.66
CA PRO A 144 -8.30 3.61 -7.08
C PRO A 144 -9.17 2.50 -7.68
N THR A 145 -10.32 2.25 -7.07
CA THR A 145 -11.31 1.27 -7.53
C THR A 145 -12.57 1.99 -8.02
N PRO A 146 -12.88 1.98 -9.34
CA PRO A 146 -14.11 2.56 -9.88
C PRO A 146 -15.36 2.00 -9.21
N GLY A 147 -16.36 2.84 -8.95
CA GLY A 147 -17.59 2.44 -8.26
C GLY A 147 -17.46 2.28 -6.74
N VAL A 148 -16.24 2.21 -6.20
CA VAL A 148 -15.99 2.11 -4.75
C VAL A 148 -15.29 3.34 -4.20
N MET A 149 -14.03 3.56 -4.58
CA MET A 149 -13.19 4.61 -4.03
C MET A 149 -12.09 4.99 -5.03
N THR A 150 -12.22 6.15 -5.66
CA THR A 150 -11.30 6.60 -6.72
C THR A 150 -10.44 7.80 -6.32
N THR A 151 -10.88 8.57 -5.32
CA THR A 151 -10.29 9.86 -4.97
C THR A 151 -9.87 9.88 -3.52
N VAL A 152 -8.63 10.31 -3.28
CA VAL A 152 -8.11 10.56 -1.94
C VAL A 152 -8.45 12.00 -1.58
N THR A 153 -9.03 12.24 -0.41
CA THR A 153 -9.36 13.59 0.05
C THR A 153 -8.29 14.16 0.98
N GLY A 154 -8.29 15.48 1.17
CA GLY A 154 -7.33 16.16 2.07
C GLY A 154 -5.88 16.06 1.61
N ILE A 155 -5.62 16.02 0.29
CA ILE A 155 -4.26 15.97 -0.26
C ILE A 155 -3.77 17.38 -0.58
N PRO A 156 -2.72 17.88 0.08
CA PRO A 156 -2.20 19.21 -0.21
C PRO A 156 -1.39 19.20 -1.52
N PRO A 157 -1.27 20.34 -2.22
CA PRO A 157 -0.66 20.41 -3.55
C PRO A 157 0.79 19.90 -3.62
N HIS A 158 1.58 20.06 -2.55
CA HIS A 158 3.00 19.66 -2.54
C HIS A 158 3.20 18.14 -2.53
N ILE A 159 2.17 17.35 -2.19
CA ILE A 159 2.22 15.90 -2.31
C ILE A 159 2.33 15.47 -3.77
N GLU A 160 1.72 16.21 -4.70
CA GLU A 160 1.87 15.94 -6.13
C GLU A 160 3.34 16.11 -6.57
N VAL A 161 4.01 17.14 -6.07
CA VAL A 161 5.45 17.35 -6.29
C VAL A 161 6.26 16.20 -5.69
N ALA A 162 5.94 15.76 -4.46
CA ALA A 162 6.60 14.62 -3.82
C ALA A 162 6.43 13.32 -4.64
N CYS A 163 5.26 13.09 -5.24
CA CYS A 163 5.01 11.98 -6.16
C CYS A 163 5.88 12.06 -7.41
N GLN A 164 5.96 13.23 -8.04
CA GLN A 164 6.81 13.45 -9.23
C GLN A 164 8.30 13.23 -8.91
N LEU A 165 8.79 13.74 -7.77
CA LEU A 165 10.16 13.50 -7.30
C LEU A 165 10.44 12.02 -7.09
N LYS A 166 9.49 11.28 -6.50
CA LYS A 166 9.60 9.83 -6.30
C LYS A 166 9.70 9.08 -7.64
N ASN A 167 8.92 9.48 -8.64
CA ASN A 167 8.94 8.89 -9.97
C ASN A 167 10.25 9.19 -10.70
N MET A 168 10.70 10.45 -10.73
CA MET A 168 11.99 10.82 -11.32
C MET A 168 13.16 10.05 -10.68
N ARG A 169 13.14 9.88 -9.35
CA ARG A 169 14.15 9.07 -8.65
C ARG A 169 14.14 7.62 -9.15
N LYS A 170 12.96 7.03 -9.37
CA LYS A 170 12.83 5.66 -9.89
C LYS A 170 13.39 5.56 -11.30
N ASP A 171 13.03 6.49 -12.19
CA ASP A 171 13.50 6.51 -13.58
C ASP A 171 15.03 6.65 -13.65
N LEU A 172 15.61 7.50 -12.79
CA LEU A 172 17.07 7.63 -12.67
C LEU A 172 17.74 6.33 -12.20
N LEU A 173 17.16 5.64 -11.22
CA LEU A 173 17.69 4.35 -10.76
C LEU A 173 17.64 3.28 -11.85
N ASP A 174 16.56 3.23 -12.62
CA ASP A 174 16.41 2.27 -13.71
C ASP A 174 17.36 2.59 -14.87
N LEU A 175 17.58 3.88 -15.17
CA LEU A 175 18.59 4.32 -16.15
C LEU A 175 20.02 3.96 -15.71
N ILE A 176 20.34 4.13 -14.42
CA ILE A 176 21.64 3.74 -13.86
C ILE A 176 21.86 2.24 -14.04
N LYS A 177 20.87 1.41 -13.66
CA LYS A 177 20.94 -0.05 -13.83
C LYS A 177 21.12 -0.45 -15.29
N ALA A 178 20.37 0.17 -16.21
CA ALA A 178 20.51 -0.07 -17.65
C ALA A 178 21.90 0.32 -18.17
N THR A 179 22.43 1.46 -17.71
CA THR A 179 23.78 1.92 -18.07
C THR A 179 24.87 0.98 -17.54
N GLU A 180 24.74 0.49 -16.32
CA GLU A 180 25.65 -0.50 -15.75
C GLU A 180 25.63 -1.82 -16.51
N LYS A 181 24.44 -2.30 -16.88
CA LYS A 181 24.27 -3.48 -17.74
C LYS A 181 24.95 -3.27 -19.10
N ASN A 182 24.66 -2.16 -19.78
CA ASN A 182 25.27 -1.84 -21.07
C ASN A 182 26.81 -1.73 -20.98
N LYS A 183 27.34 -1.19 -19.87
CA LYS A 183 28.80 -1.15 -19.63
C LYS A 183 29.41 -2.55 -19.49
N LYS A 184 28.72 -3.47 -18.81
CA LYS A 184 29.16 -4.87 -18.68
C LYS A 184 29.13 -5.57 -20.04
N ASP A 185 28.03 -5.42 -20.77
CA ASP A 185 27.85 -6.03 -22.09
C ASP A 185 28.91 -5.52 -23.08
N ARG A 186 29.19 -4.21 -23.10
CA ARG A 186 30.26 -3.64 -23.92
C ARG A 186 31.65 -4.19 -23.56
N LYS A 187 31.97 -4.33 -22.27
CA LYS A 187 33.25 -4.92 -21.85
C LYS A 187 33.38 -6.38 -22.26
N ALA A 188 32.28 -7.15 -22.22
CA ALA A 188 32.27 -8.54 -22.67
C ALA A 188 32.50 -8.62 -24.18
N ALA A 189 31.80 -7.80 -24.97
CA ALA A 189 31.99 -7.73 -26.42
C ALA A 189 33.41 -7.28 -26.81
N GLU A 190 33.98 -6.30 -26.09
CA GLU A 190 35.37 -5.88 -26.32
C GLU A 190 36.39 -6.99 -26.02
N LYS A 191 36.14 -7.79 -24.98
CA LYS A 191 36.99 -8.94 -24.64
C LYS A 191 36.90 -10.02 -25.73
N GLU A 192 35.70 -10.37 -26.14
CA GLU A 192 35.45 -11.36 -27.18
C GLU A 192 36.07 -10.93 -28.52
N PHE A 193 35.88 -9.68 -28.92
CA PHE A 193 36.48 -9.14 -30.15
C PHE A 193 38.02 -9.16 -30.11
N ARG A 194 38.64 -8.85 -28.95
CA ARG A 194 40.09 -8.97 -28.78
C ARG A 194 40.57 -10.41 -28.93
N GLU A 195 39.88 -11.37 -28.31
CA GLU A 195 40.20 -12.80 -28.44
C GLU A 195 40.09 -13.26 -29.90
N GLN A 196 39.04 -12.84 -30.62
CA GLN A 196 38.88 -13.14 -32.05
C GLN A 196 40.03 -12.59 -32.90
N ILE A 197 40.45 -11.33 -32.68
CA ILE A 197 41.61 -10.74 -33.38
C ILE A 197 42.89 -11.53 -33.06
N THR A 198 43.15 -11.83 -31.79
CA THR A 198 44.36 -12.57 -31.39
C THR A 198 44.42 -13.94 -32.06
N ASN A 199 43.30 -14.67 -32.10
CA ASN A 199 43.22 -15.97 -32.77
C ASN A 199 43.47 -15.84 -34.28
N ALA A 200 42.82 -14.89 -34.96
CA ALA A 200 42.99 -14.70 -36.41
C ALA A 200 44.43 -14.32 -36.81
N VAL A 201 45.10 -13.50 -35.99
CA VAL A 201 46.52 -13.14 -36.20
C VAL A 201 47.42 -14.36 -36.02
N GLN A 202 47.18 -15.16 -34.98
CA GLN A 202 47.95 -16.38 -34.71
C GLN A 202 47.80 -17.39 -35.87
N GLU A 203 46.57 -17.60 -36.35
CA GLU A 203 46.29 -18.46 -37.50
C GLU A 203 47.00 -17.98 -38.78
N SER A 204 47.05 -16.66 -39.01
CA SER A 204 47.74 -16.08 -40.18
C SER A 204 49.26 -16.29 -40.12
N ILE A 205 49.87 -16.12 -38.94
CA ILE A 205 51.30 -16.36 -38.72
C ILE A 205 51.64 -17.84 -38.94
N GLU A 206 50.81 -18.75 -38.45
CA GLU A 206 50.98 -20.19 -38.63
C GLU A 206 50.92 -20.58 -40.12
N GLN A 207 49.98 -20.01 -40.88
CA GLN A 207 49.88 -20.23 -42.32
C GLN A 207 51.08 -19.68 -43.10
N GLU A 208 51.58 -18.50 -42.74
CA GLU A 208 52.80 -17.94 -43.35
C GLU A 208 54.05 -18.77 -43.06
N ASN A 209 54.21 -19.27 -41.83
CA ASN A 209 55.34 -20.13 -41.46
C ASN A 209 55.32 -21.46 -42.24
N VAL A 210 54.14 -22.06 -42.43
CA VAL A 210 53.97 -23.26 -43.25
C VAL A 210 54.30 -22.99 -44.72
N ASN A 211 53.90 -21.83 -45.27
CA ASN A 211 54.16 -21.46 -46.67
C ASN A 211 55.63 -21.10 -46.94
N ASN A 212 56.34 -20.51 -45.97
CA ASN A 212 57.73 -20.08 -46.14
C ASN A 212 58.77 -21.18 -45.88
N GLY A 213 58.36 -22.41 -45.56
CA GLY A 213 59.25 -23.57 -45.51
C GLY A 213 60.31 -23.57 -44.39
N ASN A 214 60.17 -22.72 -43.38
CA ASN A 214 60.97 -22.78 -42.16
C ASN A 214 60.27 -23.70 -41.15
N VAL A 215 60.62 -24.99 -41.19
CA VAL A 215 60.40 -25.93 -40.07
C VAL A 215 61.59 -25.90 -39.15
#